data_AF-A0A660L362-F1
#
_entry.id   AF-A0A660L362-F1
#
_cell.length_a   1.000
_cell.length_b   1.000
_cell.length_c   1.000
_cell.angle_alpha   90.00
_cell.angle_beta   90.00
_cell.angle_gamma   90.00
#
_symmetry.space_group_name_H-M   'P 1'
#
loop_
_entity.id
_entity.type
_entity.pdbx_description
1 polymer ?
#
loop_
_entity_poly.entity_id
_entity_poly.type
_entity_poly.pdbx_seq_one_letter_code
_entity_poly.pdbx_strand_id
1 'polypeptide(L)'
;MAVEREVRPAAEVEVQEPEVYVEPPLDRGITRRSFLTLAGVGVALLALGGYKLTDIIAKRNKYIQMRQAGLYKDDKRVREKLGLAASHQTPMIKTFYEEFGEHPVSHVTHHLLHTSYAPRSKFRLDL
;
A
#
# COMPACT_ATOMS: atom_id res chain seq x y z
N MET A 1 53.73 71.98 -25.02
CA MET A 1 52.92 71.31 -23.98
C MET A 1 53.38 69.87 -23.88
N ALA A 2 54.34 69.59 -23.00
CA ALA A 2 54.72 68.23 -22.64
C ALA A 2 54.02 67.92 -21.32
N VAL A 3 53.15 66.91 -21.31
CA VAL A 3 52.46 66.45 -20.10
C VAL A 3 53.37 65.42 -19.45
N GLU A 4 54.09 65.83 -18.40
CA GLU A 4 54.80 64.90 -17.52
C GLU A 4 53.77 63.96 -16.88
N ARG A 5 53.90 62.66 -17.14
CA ARG A 5 53.09 61.64 -16.47
C ARG A 5 53.84 61.20 -15.21
N GLU A 6 53.26 61.53 -14.07
CA GLU A 6 53.70 61.06 -12.77
C GLU A 6 53.50 59.55 -12.67
N VAL A 7 54.60 58.80 -12.58
CA VAL A 7 54.59 57.35 -12.41
C VAL A 7 54.32 57.06 -10.94
N ARG A 8 53.09 56.63 -10.62
CA ARG A 8 52.73 56.17 -9.28
C ARG A 8 53.57 54.93 -8.90
N PRO A 9 54.11 54.83 -7.68
CA PRO A 9 54.86 53.66 -7.24
C PRO A 9 53.94 52.44 -7.17
N ALA A 10 54.45 51.30 -7.62
CA ALA A 10 53.74 50.03 -7.58
C ALA A 10 53.45 49.63 -6.12
N ALA A 11 52.17 49.37 -5.81
CA ALA A 11 51.78 48.81 -4.53
C ALA A 11 52.38 47.40 -4.39
N GLU A 12 52.99 47.11 -3.24
CA GLU A 12 53.45 45.76 -2.89
C GLU A 12 52.25 44.81 -2.87
N VAL A 13 52.21 43.89 -3.83
CA VAL A 13 51.22 42.81 -3.86
C VAL A 13 51.74 41.72 -2.94
N GLU A 14 51.15 41.59 -1.77
CA GLU A 14 51.39 40.47 -0.85
C GLU A 14 50.92 39.17 -1.53
N VAL A 15 51.87 38.35 -1.97
CA VAL A 15 51.60 37.08 -2.65
C VAL A 15 51.12 36.08 -1.62
N GLN A 16 49.80 35.87 -1.56
CA GLN A 16 49.20 34.79 -0.77
C GLN A 16 49.59 33.45 -1.41
N GLU A 17 50.33 32.62 -0.68
CA GLU A 17 50.68 31.27 -1.13
C GLU A 17 49.40 30.44 -1.36
N PRO A 18 49.30 29.68 -2.45
CA PRO A 18 48.10 28.90 -2.74
C PRO A 18 47.93 27.85 -1.63
N GLU A 19 46.79 27.88 -0.95
CA GLU A 19 46.47 26.94 0.11
C GLU A 19 46.47 25.51 -0.47
N VAL A 20 47.52 24.75 -0.18
CA VAL A 20 47.70 23.39 -0.69
C VAL A 20 46.74 22.47 0.06
N TYR A 21 45.73 21.97 -0.64
CA TYR A 21 44.81 20.98 -0.10
C TYR A 21 45.58 19.68 0.17
N VAL A 22 45.82 19.39 1.45
CA VAL A 22 46.39 18.11 1.88
C VAL A 22 45.25 17.12 2.03
N GLU A 23 45.23 16.09 1.18
CA GLU A 23 44.23 15.03 1.31
C GLU A 23 44.34 14.39 2.71
N PRO A 24 43.25 14.31 3.49
CA PRO A 24 43.28 13.57 4.73
C PRO A 24 43.67 12.12 4.43
N PRO A 25 44.52 11.50 5.26
CA PRO A 25 45.17 10.25 4.90
C PRO A 25 44.13 9.14 4.65
N LEU A 26 44.31 8.44 3.52
CA LEU A 26 43.39 7.41 2.98
C LEU A 26 43.37 6.12 3.82
N ASP A 27 44.27 5.99 4.79
CA ASP A 27 44.48 4.81 5.65
C ASP A 27 43.62 4.79 6.91
N ARG A 28 42.78 5.82 7.12
CA ARG A 28 41.81 5.89 8.22
C ARG A 28 40.70 4.86 8.00
N GLY A 29 41.05 3.59 8.21
CA GLY A 29 40.11 2.48 8.26
C GLY A 29 38.98 2.79 9.26
N ILE A 30 37.82 2.21 9.01
CA ILE A 30 36.62 2.41 9.82
C ILE A 30 36.98 2.14 11.29
N THR A 31 37.04 3.19 12.11
CA THR A 31 37.34 3.04 13.55
C THR A 31 36.16 2.38 14.24
N ARG A 32 36.40 1.70 15.37
CA ARG A 32 35.35 1.00 16.15
C ARG A 32 34.13 1.88 16.44
N ARG A 33 34.36 3.17 16.70
CA ARG A 33 33.30 4.18 16.91
C ARG A 33 32.51 4.44 15.63
N SER A 34 33.19 4.68 14.50
CA SER A 34 32.55 4.84 13.19
C SER A 34 31.77 3.59 12.77
N PHE A 35 32.27 2.39 13.09
CA PHE A 35 31.55 1.13 12.87
C PHE A 35 30.26 1.06 13.68
N LEU A 36 30.30 1.37 14.99
CA LEU A 36 29.11 1.39 15.85
C LEU A 36 28.10 2.44 15.39
N THR A 37 28.54 3.62 14.97
CA THR A 37 27.66 4.66 14.43
C THR A 37 27.00 4.22 13.13
N LEU A 38 27.76 3.66 12.17
CA LEU A 38 27.22 3.15 10.91
C LEU A 38 26.23 2.01 11.13
N ALA A 39 26.54 1.08 12.04
CA ALA A 39 25.64 -0.01 12.41
C ALA A 39 24.34 0.52 13.04
N GLY A 40 24.44 1.47 13.96
CA GLY A 40 23.28 2.11 14.60
C GLY A 40 22.39 2.84 13.61
N VAL A 41 22.97 3.60 12.67
CA VAL A 41 22.24 4.26 11.59
C VAL A 41 21.58 3.23 10.67
N GLY A 42 22.29 2.14 10.34
CA GLY A 42 21.73 1.04 9.53
C GLY A 42 20.52 0.38 10.18
N VAL A 43 20.60 0.07 11.49
CA VAL A 43 19.47 -0.48 12.26
C VAL A 43 18.30 0.50 12.30
N ALA A 44 18.55 1.79 12.52
CA ALA A 44 17.50 2.81 12.52
C ALA A 44 16.79 2.90 11.17
N LEU A 45 17.53 2.88 10.05
CA LEU A 45 16.96 2.88 8.71
C LEU A 45 16.11 1.62 8.43
N LEU A 46 16.60 0.45 8.83
CA LEU A 46 15.85 -0.81 8.68
C LEU A 46 14.56 -0.81 9.53
N ALA A 47 14.62 -0.30 10.76
CA ALA A 47 13.46 -0.20 11.62
C ALA A 47 12.40 0.76 11.04
N LEU A 48 12.82 1.95 10.59
CA LEU A 48 11.93 2.93 9.95
C LEU A 48 11.34 2.40 8.62
N GLY A 49 12.16 1.76 7.80
CA GLY A 49 11.72 1.12 6.56
C GLY A 49 10.73 -0.01 6.79
N GLY A 50 11.01 -0.87 7.78
CA GLY A 50 10.11 -1.94 8.21
C GLY A 50 8.76 -1.41 8.69
N TYR A 51 8.75 -0.34 9.48
CA TYR A 51 7.52 0.33 9.93
C TYR A 51 6.69 0.88 8.76
N LYS A 52 7.31 1.45 7.73
CA LYS A 52 6.58 1.91 6.54
C LYS A 52 6.04 0.76 5.69
N LEU A 53 6.76 -0.37 5.65
CA LEU A 53 6.31 -1.55 4.93
C LEU A 53 5.05 -2.17 5.57
N THR A 54 4.95 -2.20 6.90
CA THR A 54 3.74 -2.69 7.58
C THR A 54 2.52 -1.84 7.26
N ASP A 55 2.66 -0.51 7.20
CA ASP A 55 1.59 0.40 6.79
C ASP A 55 1.08 0.13 5.36
N ILE A 56 1.97 -0.16 4.42
CA ILE A 56 1.63 -0.49 3.03
C ILE A 56 0.87 -1.82 2.99
N ILE A 57 1.38 -2.84 3.68
CA ILE A 57 0.75 -4.17 3.74
C ILE A 57 -0.63 -4.09 4.41
N ALA A 58 -0.79 -3.28 5.46
CA ALA A 58 -2.06 -3.09 6.13
C ALA A 58 -3.10 -2.39 5.23
N LYS A 59 -2.67 -1.40 4.43
CA LYS A 59 -3.57 -0.60 3.57
C LYS A 59 -3.93 -1.26 2.24
N ARG A 60 -3.32 -2.40 1.87
CA ARG A 60 -3.55 -3.09 0.59
C ARG A 60 -5.03 -3.37 0.28
N ASN A 61 -5.82 -3.70 1.30
CA ASN A 61 -7.23 -4.08 1.15
C ASN A 61 -8.21 -2.98 1.56
N LYS A 62 -7.74 -1.73 1.72
CA LYS A 62 -8.56 -0.62 2.22
C LYS A 62 -9.92 -0.49 1.52
N TYR A 63 -9.94 -0.52 0.18
CA TYR A 63 -11.19 -0.37 -0.58
C TYR A 63 -12.12 -1.57 -0.46
N ILE A 64 -11.59 -2.79 -0.36
CA ILE A 64 -12.39 -4.00 -0.15
C ILE A 64 -13.06 -3.93 1.23
N GLN A 65 -12.30 -3.56 2.26
CA GLN A 65 -12.83 -3.39 3.62
C GLN A 65 -13.88 -2.29 3.69
N MET A 66 -13.69 -1.16 2.99
CA MET A 66 -14.70 -0.09 2.96
C MET A 66 -16.01 -0.54 2.29
N ARG A 67 -15.95 -1.33 1.20
CA ARG A 67 -17.16 -1.90 0.57
C ARG A 67 -17.88 -2.89 1.49
N GLN A 68 -17.12 -3.78 2.14
CA GLN A 68 -17.65 -4.72 3.12
C GLN A 68 -18.32 -3.98 4.30
N ALA A 69 -17.67 -2.95 4.84
CA ALA A 69 -18.20 -2.15 5.93
C ALA A 69 -19.51 -1.43 5.54
N GLY A 70 -19.61 -0.91 4.31
CA GLY A 70 -20.85 -0.36 3.76
C GLY A 70 -21.97 -1.39 3.72
N LEU A 71 -21.70 -2.57 3.15
CA LEU A 71 -22.67 -3.67 3.06
C LEU A 71 -23.17 -4.11 4.45
N TYR A 72 -22.27 -4.26 5.41
CA TYR A 72 -22.65 -4.66 6.78
C TYR A 72 -23.41 -3.57 7.53
N LYS A 73 -23.17 -2.29 7.23
CA LYS A 73 -23.96 -1.18 7.78
C LYS A 73 -25.41 -1.22 7.30
N ASP A 74 -25.61 -1.58 6.03
CA ASP A 74 -26.94 -1.71 5.45
C ASP A 74 -27.67 -2.95 5.97
N ASP A 75 -26.97 -4.09 6.08
CA ASP A 75 -27.50 -5.31 6.73
C ASP A 75 -27.95 -5.03 8.19
N LYS A 76 -27.11 -4.35 8.97
CA LYS A 76 -27.45 -3.94 10.33
C LYS A 76 -28.71 -3.06 10.36
N ARG A 77 -28.83 -2.11 9.43
CA ARG A 77 -30.02 -1.25 9.34
C ARG A 77 -31.28 -2.06 9.05
N VAL A 78 -31.22 -3.02 8.14
CA VAL A 78 -32.35 -3.92 7.82
C VAL A 78 -32.75 -4.74 9.04
N ARG A 79 -31.77 -5.31 9.75
CA ARG A 79 -32.01 -6.06 10.99
C ARG A 79 -32.65 -5.22 12.09
N GLU A 80 -32.15 -4.01 12.32
CA GLU A 80 -32.64 -3.13 13.39
C GLU A 80 -34.00 -2.49 13.07
N LYS A 81 -34.23 -2.07 11.82
CA LYS A 81 -35.47 -1.37 11.44
C LYS A 81 -36.61 -2.29 11.06
N LEU A 82 -36.30 -3.41 10.39
CA LEU A 82 -37.30 -4.32 9.83
C LEU A 82 -37.35 -5.67 10.55
N GLY A 83 -36.40 -5.95 11.46
CA GLY A 83 -36.32 -7.24 12.15
C GLY A 83 -35.95 -8.41 11.22
N LEU A 84 -35.48 -8.13 9.99
CA LEU A 84 -35.16 -9.13 8.99
C LEU A 84 -33.66 -9.46 9.07
N ALA A 85 -33.34 -10.68 9.52
CA ALA A 85 -31.96 -11.17 9.65
C ALA A 85 -31.64 -12.31 8.69
N ALA A 86 -32.65 -12.97 8.12
CA ALA A 86 -32.48 -14.13 7.25
C ALA A 86 -33.43 -14.08 6.04
N SER A 87 -33.00 -14.66 4.91
CA SER A 87 -33.75 -14.58 3.65
C SER A 87 -35.17 -15.13 3.75
N HIS A 88 -35.39 -16.24 4.49
CA HIS A 88 -36.72 -16.84 4.67
C HIS A 88 -37.71 -15.99 5.49
N GLN A 89 -37.23 -14.94 6.17
CA GLN A 89 -38.10 -14.00 6.88
C GLN A 89 -38.69 -12.94 5.95
N THR A 90 -38.12 -12.76 4.75
CA THR A 90 -38.54 -11.74 3.79
C THR A 90 -39.96 -12.01 3.30
N PRO A 91 -40.90 -11.05 3.44
CA PRO A 91 -42.30 -11.26 3.08
C PRO A 91 -42.48 -11.58 1.59
N MET A 92 -41.76 -10.89 0.70
CA MET A 92 -41.80 -11.15 -0.74
C MET A 92 -41.41 -12.60 -1.10
N ILE A 93 -40.44 -13.18 -0.39
CA ILE A 93 -40.01 -14.57 -0.63
C ILE A 93 -41.11 -15.54 -0.18
N LYS A 94 -41.76 -15.26 0.96
CA LYS A 94 -42.89 -16.07 1.45
C LYS A 94 -44.04 -16.04 0.45
N THR A 95 -44.44 -14.85 -0.01
CA THR A 95 -45.49 -14.67 -1.02
C THR A 95 -45.16 -15.43 -2.32
N PHE A 96 -43.91 -15.36 -2.79
CA PHE A 96 -43.49 -16.12 -3.97
C PHE A 96 -43.74 -17.63 -3.81
N TYR A 97 -43.37 -18.22 -2.66
CA TYR A 97 -43.59 -19.65 -2.43
C TYR A 97 -45.07 -19.99 -2.17
N GLU A 98 -45.81 -19.15 -1.45
CA GLU A 98 -47.23 -19.34 -1.16
C GLU A 98 -48.10 -19.29 -2.43
N GLU A 99 -47.80 -18.38 -3.36
CA GLU A 99 -48.64 -18.13 -4.54
C GLU A 99 -48.16 -18.87 -5.81
N PHE A 100 -46.88 -19.23 -5.90
CA PHE A 100 -46.30 -19.75 -7.15
C PHE A 100 -45.29 -20.89 -6.95
N GLY A 101 -44.29 -20.70 -6.09
CA GLY A 101 -43.17 -21.62 -5.92
C GLY A 101 -43.50 -22.91 -5.16
N GLU A 102 -44.69 -22.99 -4.54
CA GLU A 102 -45.19 -24.04 -3.65
C GLU A 102 -44.29 -24.23 -2.40
N HIS A 103 -43.15 -24.88 -2.58
CA HIS A 103 -42.16 -25.11 -1.54
C HIS A 103 -40.74 -25.14 -2.14
N PRO A 104 -39.68 -24.96 -1.33
CA PRO A 104 -38.32 -25.14 -1.79
C PRO A 104 -38.14 -26.52 -2.44
N VAL A 105 -37.46 -26.57 -3.58
CA VAL A 105 -37.19 -27.82 -4.33
C VAL A 105 -38.47 -28.52 -4.82
N SER A 106 -39.55 -27.77 -5.03
CA SER A 106 -40.72 -28.22 -5.82
C SER A 106 -40.34 -28.47 -7.28
N HIS A 107 -41.21 -29.17 -8.03
CA HIS A 107 -41.01 -29.36 -9.47
C HIS A 107 -40.89 -28.03 -10.22
N VAL A 108 -41.78 -27.07 -9.92
CA VAL A 108 -41.77 -25.72 -10.51
C VAL A 108 -40.46 -24.99 -10.22
N THR A 109 -39.99 -25.02 -8.97
CA THR A 109 -38.74 -24.33 -8.59
C THR A 109 -37.49 -25.07 -9.06
N HIS A 110 -37.56 -26.38 -9.28
CA HIS A 110 -36.48 -27.13 -9.92
C HIS A 110 -36.27 -26.67 -11.36
N HIS A 111 -37.35 -26.55 -12.14
CA HIS A 111 -37.27 -26.07 -13.53
C HIS A 111 -36.86 -24.60 -13.63
N LEU A 112 -37.29 -23.76 -12.70
CA LEU A 112 -37.06 -22.31 -12.78
C LEU A 112 -35.75 -21.84 -12.14
N LEU A 113 -35.40 -22.38 -10.97
CA LEU A 113 -34.33 -21.85 -10.11
C LEU A 113 -33.09 -22.75 -10.06
N HIS A 114 -33.16 -23.98 -10.58
CA HIS A 114 -32.02 -24.89 -10.61
C HIS A 114 -31.42 -24.98 -12.03
N THR A 115 -30.15 -25.31 -12.07
CA THR A 115 -29.39 -25.53 -13.31
C THR A 115 -28.60 -26.82 -13.18
N SER A 116 -28.23 -27.40 -14.31
CA SER A 116 -27.27 -28.48 -14.37
C SER A 116 -25.87 -27.95 -14.69
N TYR A 117 -24.85 -28.70 -14.28
CA TYR A 117 -23.47 -28.45 -14.66
C TYR A 117 -23.01 -29.58 -15.58
N ALA A 118 -22.38 -29.23 -16.70
CA ALA A 118 -21.70 -30.20 -17.54
C ALA A 118 -20.24 -30.35 -17.08
N PRO A 119 -19.66 -31.57 -17.16
CA PRO A 119 -18.25 -31.76 -16.87
C PRO A 119 -17.41 -30.87 -17.81
N ARG A 120 -16.64 -29.95 -17.22
CA ARG A 120 -15.68 -29.11 -17.95
C ARG A 120 -14.30 -29.75 -17.89
N SER A 121 -14.11 -30.88 -18.56
CA SER A 121 -12.78 -31.34 -18.92
C SER A 121 -12.43 -30.75 -20.29
N LYS A 122 -11.41 -29.89 -20.36
CA LYS A 122 -10.72 -29.60 -21.63
C LYS A 122 -9.64 -30.65 -21.92
N PHE A 123 -9.27 -31.46 -20.92
CA PHE A 123 -8.27 -32.50 -21.04
C PHE A 123 -8.76 -33.75 -20.33
N ARG A 124 -8.63 -34.88 -21.02
CA ARG A 124 -8.66 -36.21 -20.41
C ARG A 124 -7.34 -36.34 -19.65
N LEU A 125 -7.37 -36.25 -18.31
CA LEU A 125 -6.20 -36.60 -17.52
C LEU A 125 -6.14 -38.12 -17.46
N ASP A 126 -5.46 -38.69 -18.46
CA ASP A 126 -5.03 -40.09 -18.49
C ASP A 126 -3.84 -40.20 -17.51
N LEU A 127 -4.10 -40.38 -16.22
CA LEU A 127 -3.12 -40.75 -15.20
C LEU A 127 -3.38 -42.17 -14.72
#